data_AF-A0A968QP18-F1
#
_entry.id   AF-A0A968QP18-F1
#
_cell.length_a   1.000
_cell.length_b   1.000
_cell.length_c   1.000
_cell.angle_alpha   90.00
_cell.angle_beta   90.00
_cell.angle_gamma   90.00
#
_symmetry.space_group_name_H-M   'P 1'
#
loop_
_entity.id
_entity.type
_entity.pdbx_description
1 polymer ?
#
loop_
_entity_poly.entity_id
_entity_poly.type
_entity_poly.pdbx_seq_one_letter_code
_entity_poly.pdbx_strand_id
1 'polypeptide(L)'
;MIQRVPRICAKILRLSEQQRILGKNIVIIGTNALYAYESAAGVFLDRSVTATQDADILWDIRPKLCLAADENMNSGGFIGLLRKADRTFEPVRKYGFRAVNKDGYMVDLIKPEPKPAIKKEQQRMGGSDDLKAVEIRNLQWLISSPKFSQTVIGDDGFPATMIVPDPRSFVLHKLWVSQQTDREPLKKKRDFNQAAVVADLIMQYLPEYRFKPSELRMFPKHVVDEWMRSRI
;
A
#
# COMPACT_ATOMS: atom_id res chain seq x y z
N MET A 1 -19.04 -0.23 -14.08
CA MET A 1 -18.49 1.14 -14.29
C MET A 1 -17.00 1.07 -13.97
N ILE A 2 -16.13 1.60 -14.84
CA ILE A 2 -14.65 1.58 -14.68
C ILE A 2 -14.14 2.44 -13.52
N GLN A 3 -14.98 3.36 -13.04
CA GLN A 3 -14.74 4.28 -11.93
C GLN A 3 -14.85 3.53 -10.60
N ARG A 4 -13.77 2.87 -10.17
CA ARG A 4 -13.79 1.93 -9.04
C ARG A 4 -13.04 2.39 -7.80
N VAL A 5 -12.06 3.27 -7.95
CA VAL A 5 -11.25 3.73 -6.82
C VAL A 5 -12.04 4.76 -6.01
N PRO A 6 -12.13 4.63 -4.67
CA PRO A 6 -12.81 5.63 -3.85
C PRO A 6 -12.27 7.04 -4.10
N ARG A 7 -13.17 8.04 -4.17
CA ARG A 7 -12.84 9.43 -4.53
C ARG A 7 -11.63 9.95 -3.80
N ILE A 8 -11.63 9.72 -2.49
CA ILE A 8 -10.64 10.28 -1.58
C ILE A 8 -9.28 9.61 -1.77
N CYS A 9 -9.25 8.30 -2.02
CA CYS A 9 -8.03 7.58 -2.40
C CYS A 9 -7.45 8.14 -3.71
N ALA A 10 -8.29 8.31 -4.74
CA ALA A 10 -7.87 8.86 -6.02
C ALA A 10 -7.33 10.31 -5.89
N LYS A 11 -7.95 11.14 -5.04
CA LYS A 11 -7.45 12.49 -4.74
C LYS A 11 -6.09 12.47 -4.03
N ILE A 12 -5.92 11.60 -3.04
CA ILE A 12 -4.64 11.43 -2.32
C ILE A 12 -3.54 11.01 -3.29
N LEU A 13 -3.82 10.08 -4.21
CA LEU A 13 -2.89 9.67 -5.26
C LEU A 13 -2.43 10.84 -6.13
N ARG A 14 -3.38 11.60 -6.69
CA ARG A 14 -3.09 12.78 -7.53
C ARG A 14 -2.26 13.83 -6.78
N LEU A 15 -2.62 14.12 -5.54
CA LEU A 15 -1.87 15.07 -4.71
C LEU A 15 -0.45 14.56 -4.38
N SER A 16 -0.31 13.25 -4.15
CA SER A 16 0.99 12.63 -3.86
C SER A 16 1.91 12.59 -5.08
N GLU A 17 1.34 12.44 -6.27
CA GLU A 17 2.05 12.56 -7.55
C GLU A 17 2.48 14.01 -7.80
N GLN A 18 1.58 14.99 -7.60
CA GLN A 18 1.90 16.42 -7.69
C GLN A 18 3.03 16.84 -6.75
N GLN A 19 3.07 16.28 -5.54
CA GLN A 19 4.14 16.51 -4.55
C GLN A 19 5.38 15.63 -4.80
N ARG A 20 5.41 14.82 -5.88
CA ARG A 20 6.52 13.95 -6.28
C ARG A 20 6.95 12.92 -5.23
N ILE A 21 6.07 12.57 -4.29
CA ILE A 21 6.34 11.58 -3.24
C ILE A 21 5.80 10.19 -3.58
N LEU A 22 4.85 10.08 -4.51
CA LEU A 22 4.27 8.80 -4.94
C LEU A 22 5.33 7.91 -5.61
N GLY A 23 5.46 6.66 -5.16
CA GLY A 23 6.44 5.68 -5.62
C GLY A 23 7.87 5.93 -5.14
N LYS A 24 8.18 7.13 -4.65
CA LYS A 24 9.48 7.48 -4.07
C LYS A 24 9.46 7.28 -2.56
N ASN A 25 8.61 8.04 -1.88
CA ASN A 25 8.47 8.00 -0.42
C ASN A 25 7.23 7.24 0.00
N ILE A 26 6.16 7.23 -0.80
CA ILE A 26 4.93 6.52 -0.41
C ILE A 26 4.50 5.52 -1.48
N VAL A 27 3.94 4.40 -1.04
CA VAL A 27 3.40 3.34 -1.89
C VAL A 27 2.05 2.93 -1.31
N ILE A 28 1.05 2.77 -2.17
CA ILE A 28 -0.25 2.23 -1.75
C ILE A 28 -0.10 0.74 -1.54
N ILE A 29 -0.56 0.23 -0.39
CA ILE A 29 -0.60 -1.21 -0.14
C ILE A 29 -1.99 -1.65 0.33
N GLY A 30 -2.09 -2.90 0.81
CA GLY A 30 -3.33 -3.42 1.36
C GLY A 30 -4.41 -3.58 0.30
N THR A 31 -5.67 -3.44 0.69
CA THR A 31 -6.81 -3.72 -0.22
C THR A 31 -6.82 -2.81 -1.45
N ASN A 32 -6.38 -1.55 -1.32
CA ASN A 32 -6.40 -0.61 -2.45
C ASN A 32 -5.45 -1.00 -3.58
N ALA A 33 -4.41 -1.80 -3.31
CA ALA A 33 -3.53 -2.30 -4.37
C ALA A 33 -4.25 -3.16 -5.41
N LEU A 34 -5.38 -3.77 -5.02
CA LEU A 34 -6.22 -4.56 -5.93
C LEU A 34 -6.78 -3.73 -7.09
N TYR A 35 -7.03 -2.43 -6.90
CA TYR A 35 -7.50 -1.56 -7.96
C TYR A 35 -6.46 -1.39 -9.09
N ALA A 36 -5.16 -1.39 -8.75
CA ALA A 36 -4.10 -1.37 -9.75
C ALA A 36 -4.04 -2.70 -10.51
N TYR A 37 -4.11 -3.83 -9.82
CA TYR A 37 -4.04 -5.14 -10.47
C TYR A 37 -5.27 -5.43 -11.34
N GLU A 38 -6.47 -5.10 -10.88
CA GLU A 38 -7.70 -5.27 -11.68
C GLU A 38 -7.66 -4.40 -12.94
N SER A 39 -7.19 -3.15 -12.81
CA SER A 39 -7.10 -2.23 -13.94
C SER A 39 -6.07 -2.68 -14.97
N ALA A 40 -4.94 -3.23 -14.54
CA ALA A 40 -3.92 -3.73 -15.45
C ALA A 40 -4.37 -5.00 -16.18
N ALA A 41 -5.09 -5.89 -15.50
CA ALA A 41 -5.66 -7.10 -16.09
C ALA A 41 -6.90 -6.82 -16.96
N GLY A 42 -7.46 -5.60 -16.93
CA GLY A 42 -8.67 -5.26 -17.68
C GLY A 42 -9.93 -5.99 -17.18
N VAL A 43 -9.94 -6.39 -15.91
CA VAL A 43 -11.04 -7.14 -15.28
C VAL A 43 -11.64 -6.37 -14.11
N PHE A 44 -12.76 -6.86 -13.60
CA PHE A 44 -13.36 -6.36 -12.37
C PHE A 44 -13.34 -7.43 -11.31
N LEU A 45 -12.66 -7.14 -10.20
CA LEU A 45 -12.69 -8.02 -9.04
C LEU A 45 -14.02 -7.87 -8.29
N ASP A 46 -14.40 -8.95 -7.60
CA ASP A 46 -15.58 -8.96 -6.75
C ASP A 46 -15.48 -7.86 -5.67
N ARG A 47 -16.56 -7.09 -5.51
CA ARG A 47 -16.59 -5.97 -4.57
C ARG A 47 -16.35 -6.40 -3.13
N SER A 48 -16.70 -7.62 -2.74
CA SER A 48 -16.43 -8.16 -1.40
C SER A 48 -14.94 -8.22 -1.08
N VAL A 49 -14.09 -8.30 -2.11
CA VAL A 49 -12.63 -8.39 -1.98
C VAL A 49 -11.97 -7.01 -1.99
N THR A 50 -12.56 -6.04 -2.72
CA THR A 50 -12.04 -4.66 -2.87
C THR A 50 -12.69 -3.64 -1.94
N ALA A 51 -13.84 -3.94 -1.32
CA ALA A 51 -14.55 -3.03 -0.44
C ALA A 51 -13.71 -2.71 0.80
N THR A 52 -13.37 -1.43 0.94
CA THR A 52 -12.53 -0.94 2.02
C THR A 52 -12.83 0.53 2.25
N GLN A 53 -12.89 0.95 3.51
CA GLN A 53 -13.08 2.36 3.91
C GLN A 53 -11.78 2.96 4.46
N ASP A 54 -10.65 2.30 4.17
CA ASP A 54 -9.33 2.65 4.64
C ASP A 54 -8.31 2.63 3.48
N ALA A 55 -7.22 3.37 3.65
CA ALA A 55 -6.04 3.25 2.80
C ALA A 55 -4.78 3.06 3.64
N ASP A 56 -4.05 1.99 3.33
CA ASP A 56 -2.74 1.71 3.90
C ASP A 56 -1.65 2.34 3.03
N ILE A 57 -0.89 3.27 3.62
CA ILE A 57 0.17 4.02 2.96
C ILE A 57 1.51 3.58 3.54
N LEU A 58 2.28 2.84 2.74
CA LEU A 58 3.62 2.41 3.09
C LEU A 58 4.62 3.53 2.83
N TRP A 59 5.26 4.00 3.89
CA TRP A 59 6.32 5.00 3.84
C TRP A 59 7.71 4.34 3.69
N ASP A 60 8.40 4.67 2.59
CA ASP A 60 9.80 4.38 2.36
C ASP A 60 10.69 5.50 2.89
N ILE A 61 11.35 5.18 4.00
CA ILE A 61 12.29 6.04 4.72
C ILE A 61 13.72 5.97 4.15
N ARG A 62 13.99 5.04 3.21
CA ARG A 62 15.35 4.79 2.68
C ARG A 62 15.83 5.89 1.73
N PRO A 63 14.99 6.48 0.86
CA PRO A 63 15.43 7.61 0.04
C PRO A 63 15.80 8.80 0.94
N LYS A 64 17.10 8.98 1.17
CA LYS A 64 17.70 10.17 1.78
C LYS A 64 18.62 10.83 0.76
N LEU A 65 18.03 11.44 -0.27
CA LEU A 65 18.73 12.39 -1.13
C LEU A 65 17.67 13.20 -1.91
N CYS A 66 17.23 14.33 -1.34
CA CYS A 66 16.76 15.44 -2.17
C CYS A 66 17.91 16.44 -2.20
N LEU A 67 18.75 16.35 -3.25
CA LEU A 67 19.51 17.52 -3.68
C LEU A 67 18.48 18.57 -4.07
N ALA A 68 18.58 19.74 -3.45
CA ALA A 68 17.60 20.81 -3.36
C ALA A 68 16.39 20.48 -2.46
N ALA A 69 16.34 21.22 -1.35
CA ALA A 69 15.16 21.36 -0.52
C ALA A 69 13.99 21.81 -1.40
N ASP A 70 13.06 20.90 -1.68
CA ASP A 70 11.75 21.29 -2.16
C ASP A 70 11.01 21.87 -0.94
N GLU A 71 11.06 23.20 -0.79
CA GLU A 71 10.40 23.97 0.29
C GLU A 71 8.89 23.68 0.41
N ASN A 72 8.30 23.00 -0.59
CA ASN A 72 6.91 22.58 -0.65
C ASN A 72 6.52 21.50 0.37
N MET A 73 7.46 20.74 0.94
CA MET A 73 7.16 19.74 1.98
C MET A 73 7.06 20.35 3.40
N ASN A 74 7.45 21.62 3.56
CA ASN A 74 7.61 22.26 4.87
C ASN A 74 6.33 22.80 5.53
N SER A 75 5.18 22.81 4.85
CA SER A 75 3.98 23.46 5.41
C SER A 75 2.97 22.54 6.12
N GLY A 76 3.14 21.20 6.12
CA GLY A 76 2.18 20.35 6.84
C GLY A 76 2.39 18.84 6.93
N GLY A 77 3.48 18.25 6.42
CA GLY A 77 3.71 16.80 6.49
C GLY A 77 2.65 15.96 5.76
N PHE A 78 2.52 14.68 6.13
CA PHE A 78 1.55 13.78 5.51
C PHE A 78 0.10 14.15 5.86
N ILE A 79 -0.16 14.55 7.11
CA ILE A 79 -1.49 15.05 7.52
C ILE A 79 -1.91 16.29 6.71
N GLY A 80 -0.97 17.18 6.38
CA GLY A 80 -1.22 18.33 5.52
C GLY A 80 -1.63 17.93 4.10
N LEU A 81 -1.03 16.86 3.55
CA LEU A 81 -1.45 16.30 2.26
C LEU A 81 -2.88 15.73 2.33
N LEU A 82 -3.20 14.98 3.39
CA LEU A 82 -4.56 14.47 3.59
C LEU A 82 -5.57 15.61 3.68
N ARG A 83 -5.25 16.68 4.43
CA ARG A 83 -6.09 17.89 4.54
C ARG A 83 -6.27 18.67 3.23
N LYS A 84 -5.31 18.57 2.30
CA LYS A 84 -5.49 19.08 0.92
C LYS A 84 -6.49 18.24 0.12
N ALA A 85 -6.56 16.93 0.36
CA ALA A 85 -7.55 16.05 -0.26
C ALA A 85 -8.96 16.26 0.31
N ASP A 86 -9.04 16.42 1.64
CA ASP A 86 -10.24 16.72 2.42
C ASP A 86 -9.85 17.41 3.74
N ARG A 87 -10.30 18.65 3.92
CA ARG A 87 -9.94 19.50 5.07
C ARG A 87 -10.33 18.90 6.43
N THR A 88 -11.22 17.91 6.46
CA THR A 88 -11.74 17.31 7.70
C THR A 88 -10.90 16.16 8.23
N PHE A 89 -9.79 15.80 7.57
CA PHE A 89 -8.88 14.81 8.11
C PHE A 89 -8.24 15.28 9.42
N GLU A 90 -8.39 14.44 10.43
CA GLU A 90 -7.78 14.60 11.75
C GLU A 90 -7.09 13.29 12.19
N PRO A 91 -5.93 13.38 12.87
CA PRO A 91 -5.35 12.21 13.53
C PRO A 91 -6.32 11.65 14.58
N VAL A 92 -6.52 10.33 14.61
CA VAL A 92 -7.43 9.68 15.59
C VAL A 92 -6.92 9.87 17.02
N ARG A 93 -5.60 9.94 17.20
CA ARG A 93 -4.93 10.23 18.48
C ARG A 93 -3.72 11.10 18.20
N LYS A 94 -3.31 11.92 19.18
CA LYS A 94 -2.06 12.68 19.10
C LYS A 94 -0.90 11.69 18.91
N TYR A 95 -0.08 11.92 17.88
CA TYR A 95 1.01 11.01 17.48
C TYR A 95 0.54 9.59 17.08
N GLY A 96 -0.70 9.45 16.62
CA GLY A 96 -1.20 8.22 16.01
C GLY A 96 -0.70 8.05 14.57
N PHE A 97 -0.81 6.82 14.08
CA PHE A 97 -0.51 6.46 12.69
C PHE A 97 -1.71 6.63 11.74
N ARG A 98 -2.91 6.79 12.30
CA ARG A 98 -4.17 6.85 11.58
C ARG A 98 -4.76 8.25 11.58
N ALA A 99 -5.19 8.72 10.41
CA ALA A 99 -6.09 9.85 10.25
C ALA A 99 -7.47 9.38 9.76
N VAL A 100 -8.51 10.13 10.12
CA VAL A 100 -9.89 9.89 9.70
C VAL A 100 -10.53 11.19 9.26
N ASN A 101 -11.32 11.18 8.19
CA ASN A 101 -12.11 12.34 7.77
C ASN A 101 -13.52 12.32 8.38
N LYS A 102 -14.31 13.37 8.15
CA LYS A 102 -15.69 13.46 8.68
C LYS A 102 -16.62 12.33 8.20
N ASP A 103 -16.32 11.73 7.05
CA ASP A 103 -17.13 10.67 6.43
C ASP A 103 -16.69 9.27 6.90
N GLY A 104 -15.73 9.20 7.84
CA GLY A 104 -15.22 7.94 8.41
C GLY A 104 -14.16 7.24 7.58
N TYR A 105 -13.69 7.83 6.48
CA TYR A 105 -12.61 7.27 5.67
C TYR A 105 -11.28 7.38 6.41
N MET A 106 -10.58 6.25 6.55
CA MET A 106 -9.35 6.14 7.33
C MET A 106 -8.11 6.07 6.42
N VAL A 107 -7.00 6.66 6.88
CA VAL A 107 -5.70 6.53 6.22
C VAL A 107 -4.65 6.17 7.27
N ASP A 108 -3.98 5.05 7.06
CA ASP A 108 -2.92 4.55 7.93
C ASP A 108 -1.55 4.82 7.29
N LEU A 109 -0.67 5.48 8.04
CA LEU A 109 0.73 5.64 7.69
C LEU A 109 1.55 4.55 8.37
N ILE A 110 2.15 3.67 7.58
CA ILE A 110 2.91 2.51 8.08
C ILE A 110 4.32 2.50 7.51
N LYS A 111 5.25 1.87 8.21
CA LYS A 111 6.65 1.69 7.77
C LYS A 111 7.16 0.30 8.16
N PRO A 112 8.21 -0.23 7.52
CA PRO A 112 8.89 -1.43 7.98
C PRO A 112 9.55 -1.21 9.33
N GLU A 113 9.67 -2.29 10.12
CA GLU A 113 10.54 -2.31 11.30
C GLU A 113 12.01 -2.02 10.92
N PRO A 114 12.74 -1.26 11.75
CA PRO A 114 14.15 -0.97 11.52
C PRO A 114 15.00 -2.25 11.53
N LYS A 115 16.01 -2.29 10.66
CA LYS A 115 17.04 -3.33 10.67
C LYS A 115 18.43 -2.68 10.77
N PRO A 116 19.21 -2.92 11.86
CA PRO A 116 18.85 -3.66 13.08
C PRO A 116 17.78 -2.92 13.92
N ALA A 117 17.05 -3.63 14.78
CA ALA A 117 15.92 -3.10 15.55
C ALA A 117 16.26 -1.90 16.46
N ILE A 118 17.53 -1.75 16.83
CA ILE A 118 18.03 -0.65 17.69
C ILE A 118 18.20 0.66 16.90
N LYS A 119 18.18 0.60 15.56
CA LYS A 119 18.41 1.75 14.71
C LYS A 119 17.28 2.77 14.87
N LYS A 120 17.64 3.99 15.30
CA LYS A 120 16.71 5.12 15.32
C LYS A 120 16.47 5.62 13.90
N GLU A 121 15.21 5.62 13.50
CA GLU A 121 14.76 6.10 12.19
C GLU A 121 13.70 7.18 12.34
N GLN A 122 13.51 7.95 11.28
CA GLN A 122 12.46 8.95 11.22
C GLN A 122 11.09 8.28 11.39
N GLN A 123 10.22 8.92 12.17
CA GLN A 123 8.90 8.39 12.53
C GLN A 123 7.74 9.22 11.97
N ARG A 124 8.03 10.38 11.37
CA ARG A 124 7.05 11.30 10.79
C ARG A 124 7.59 11.85 9.46
N MET A 125 6.71 12.13 8.51
CA MET A 125 7.12 12.75 7.25
C MET A 125 7.33 14.27 7.39
N GLY A 126 6.60 14.91 8.29
CA GLY A 126 6.73 16.33 8.63
C GLY A 126 6.98 16.61 10.12
N GLY A 127 6.46 17.74 10.59
CA GLY A 127 6.68 18.28 11.94
C GLY A 127 6.02 17.49 13.08
N SER A 128 6.04 18.07 14.28
CA SER A 128 5.54 17.44 15.51
C SER A 128 4.08 17.02 15.47
N ASP A 129 3.26 17.77 14.73
CA ASP A 129 1.81 17.56 14.63
C ASP A 129 1.42 16.58 13.51
N ASP A 130 2.39 16.03 12.80
CA ASP A 130 2.16 15.04 11.75
C ASP A 130 1.91 13.62 12.32
N LEU A 131 1.35 12.75 11.47
CA LEU A 131 1.16 11.34 11.77
C LEU A 131 2.49 10.66 12.09
N LYS A 132 2.47 9.82 13.12
CA LYS A 132 3.61 8.97 13.48
C LYS A 132 3.41 7.60 12.84
N ALA A 133 4.24 7.26 11.87
CA ALA A 133 4.16 5.97 11.19
C ALA A 133 4.31 4.82 12.18
N VAL A 134 3.48 3.78 12.03
CA VAL A 134 3.60 2.55 12.82
C VAL A 134 4.50 1.54 12.11
N GLU A 135 5.35 0.86 12.87
CA GLU A 135 6.27 -0.15 12.37
C GLU A 135 5.55 -1.51 12.29
N ILE A 136 5.61 -2.14 11.11
CA ILE A 136 4.97 -3.44 10.86
C ILE A 136 6.04 -4.43 10.39
N ARG A 137 6.03 -5.59 11.04
CA ARG A 137 6.93 -6.71 10.75
C ARG A 137 6.79 -7.17 9.30
N ASN A 138 7.92 -7.50 8.68
CA ASN A 138 8.03 -8.05 7.32
C ASN A 138 7.50 -7.17 6.16
N LEU A 139 7.08 -5.91 6.40
CA LEU A 139 6.80 -4.96 5.32
C LEU A 139 8.01 -4.65 4.42
N GLN A 140 9.21 -5.01 4.88
CA GLN A 140 10.42 -4.91 4.07
C GLN A 140 10.29 -5.67 2.74
N TRP A 141 9.50 -6.75 2.68
CA TRP A 141 9.28 -7.48 1.42
C TRP A 141 8.57 -6.62 0.38
N LEU A 142 7.53 -5.88 0.77
CA LEU A 142 6.77 -4.99 -0.12
C LEU A 142 7.56 -3.74 -0.50
N ILE A 143 8.34 -3.20 0.43
CA ILE A 143 9.10 -1.98 0.16
C ILE A 143 10.32 -2.26 -0.73
N SER A 144 10.94 -3.43 -0.59
CA SER A 144 12.07 -3.84 -1.43
C SER A 144 11.65 -4.48 -2.76
N SER A 145 10.38 -4.84 -2.94
CA SER A 145 9.91 -5.37 -4.22
C SER A 145 10.00 -4.32 -5.33
N PRO A 146 10.08 -4.74 -6.60
CA PRO A 146 9.74 -3.87 -7.72
C PRO A 146 8.40 -3.17 -7.47
N LYS A 147 8.28 -1.95 -8.00
CA LYS A 147 7.05 -1.17 -7.91
C LYS A 147 6.22 -1.43 -9.16
N PHE A 148 4.93 -1.57 -8.97
CA PHE A 148 3.94 -1.73 -10.02
C PHE A 148 3.18 -0.41 -10.15
N SER A 149 3.15 0.17 -11.35
CA SER A 149 2.52 1.45 -11.62
C SER A 149 1.38 1.25 -12.61
N GLN A 150 0.18 1.73 -12.28
CA GLN A 150 -0.99 1.60 -13.12
C GLN A 150 -1.85 2.86 -13.05
N THR A 151 -2.41 3.26 -14.20
CA THR A 151 -3.45 4.29 -14.23
C THR A 151 -4.78 3.67 -13.81
N VAL A 152 -5.42 4.26 -12.80
CA VAL A 152 -6.74 3.85 -12.29
C VAL A 152 -7.72 5.01 -12.40
N ILE A 153 -9.02 4.72 -12.40
CA ILE A 153 -10.08 5.74 -12.48
C ILE A 153 -10.81 5.85 -11.14
N GLY A 154 -10.82 7.06 -10.58
CA GLY A 154 -11.60 7.39 -9.40
C GLY A 154 -13.09 7.31 -9.66
N ASP A 155 -13.90 7.11 -8.62
CA ASP A 155 -15.37 7.24 -8.66
C ASP A 155 -15.85 8.65 -9.09
N ASP A 156 -14.94 9.63 -9.11
CA ASP A 156 -15.14 10.98 -9.63
C ASP A 156 -14.87 11.11 -11.13
N GLY A 157 -14.52 10.00 -11.80
CA GLY A 157 -14.26 9.93 -13.24
C GLY A 157 -12.86 10.38 -13.65
N PHE A 158 -12.05 10.87 -12.73
CA PHE A 158 -10.71 11.36 -13.04
C PHE A 158 -9.64 10.26 -12.90
N PRO A 159 -8.65 10.21 -13.81
CA PRO A 159 -7.55 9.27 -13.70
C PRO A 159 -6.64 9.63 -12.51
N ALA A 160 -5.92 8.62 -12.01
CA ALA A 160 -4.82 8.78 -11.07
C ALA A 160 -3.77 7.69 -11.32
N THR A 161 -2.50 8.01 -11.17
CA THR A 161 -1.45 6.98 -11.10
C THR A 161 -1.51 6.31 -9.73
N MET A 162 -1.54 4.98 -9.69
CA MET A 162 -1.43 4.19 -8.47
C MET A 162 -0.14 3.39 -8.50
N ILE A 163 0.73 3.63 -7.51
CA ILE A 163 1.98 2.86 -7.34
C ILE A 163 1.82 1.92 -6.14
N VAL A 164 1.95 0.63 -6.42
CA VAL A 164 1.75 -0.47 -5.46
C VAL A 164 2.93 -1.44 -5.52
N PRO A 165 3.04 -2.41 -4.59
CA PRO A 165 4.04 -3.48 -4.69
C PRO A 165 3.84 -4.33 -5.93
N ASP A 166 4.88 -5.06 -6.32
CA ASP A 166 4.79 -6.12 -7.33
C ASP A 166 3.67 -7.12 -6.95
N PRO A 167 2.81 -7.54 -7.90
CA PRO A 167 1.65 -8.38 -7.61
C PRO A 167 2.02 -9.75 -7.02
N ARG A 168 3.18 -10.32 -7.39
CA ARG A 168 3.68 -11.57 -6.78
C ARG A 168 4.06 -11.34 -5.32
N SER A 169 4.64 -10.17 -5.05
CA SER A 169 5.02 -9.75 -3.71
C SER A 169 3.82 -9.54 -2.80
N PHE A 170 2.76 -8.94 -3.35
CA PHE A 170 1.47 -8.82 -2.69
C PHE A 170 0.90 -10.19 -2.31
N VAL A 171 0.85 -11.14 -3.26
CA VAL A 171 0.34 -12.50 -3.03
C VAL A 171 1.09 -13.19 -1.89
N LEU A 172 2.43 -13.23 -1.96
CA LEU A 172 3.24 -13.92 -0.95
C LEU A 172 3.10 -13.28 0.43
N HIS A 173 3.08 -11.95 0.50
CA HIS A 173 2.87 -11.25 1.77
C HIS A 173 1.47 -11.50 2.35
N LYS A 174 0.43 -11.51 1.50
CA LYS A 174 -0.96 -11.75 1.93
C LYS A 174 -1.20 -13.19 2.38
N LEU A 175 -0.58 -14.17 1.72
CA LEU A 175 -0.58 -15.55 2.20
C LEU A 175 0.12 -15.67 3.55
N TRP A 176 1.33 -15.12 3.68
CA TRP A 176 2.08 -15.15 4.92
C TRP A 176 1.30 -14.51 6.09
N VAL A 177 0.72 -13.31 5.90
CA VAL A 177 -0.03 -12.63 6.97
C VAL A 177 -1.31 -13.41 7.36
N SER A 178 -1.93 -14.11 6.41
CA SER A 178 -3.13 -14.92 6.68
C SER A 178 -2.88 -16.12 7.62
N GLN A 179 -1.62 -16.57 7.70
CA GLN A 179 -1.20 -17.71 8.51
C GLN A 179 -0.71 -17.32 9.91
N GLN A 180 -0.50 -16.03 10.19
CA GLN A 180 0.05 -15.60 11.48
C GLN A 180 -0.93 -15.84 12.63
N THR A 181 -0.46 -16.38 13.75
CA THR A 181 -1.33 -16.80 14.87
C THR A 181 -2.08 -15.63 15.51
N ASP A 182 -1.45 -14.46 15.58
CA ASP A 182 -1.94 -13.20 16.14
C ASP A 182 -2.86 -12.41 15.19
N ARG A 183 -3.02 -12.85 13.93
CA ARG A 183 -3.92 -12.19 12.98
C ARG A 183 -5.39 -12.47 13.32
N GLU A 184 -6.20 -11.43 13.32
CA GLU A 184 -7.65 -11.51 13.56
C GLU A 184 -8.33 -12.51 12.60
N PRO A 185 -9.20 -13.43 13.09
CA PRO A 185 -9.76 -14.51 12.27
C PRO A 185 -10.46 -14.06 10.96
N LEU A 186 -11.26 -13.00 11.01
CA LEU A 186 -11.93 -12.46 9.83
C LEU A 186 -10.93 -11.89 8.82
N LYS A 187 -9.86 -11.24 9.31
CA LYS A 187 -8.80 -10.71 8.45
C LYS A 187 -7.96 -11.83 7.82
N LYS A 188 -7.73 -12.96 8.52
CA LYS A 188 -7.04 -14.13 7.94
C LYS A 188 -7.72 -14.62 6.66
N LYS A 189 -9.03 -14.90 6.73
CA LYS A 189 -9.80 -15.36 5.57
C LYS A 189 -9.78 -14.35 4.44
N ARG A 190 -9.92 -13.05 4.76
CA ARG A 190 -9.85 -11.97 3.77
C ARG A 190 -8.48 -11.87 3.11
N ASP A 191 -7.40 -11.92 3.89
CA ASP A 191 -6.02 -11.85 3.38
C ASP A 191 -5.72 -13.04 2.46
N PHE A 192 -6.14 -14.26 2.84
CA PHE A 192 -6.02 -15.45 2.00
C PHE A 192 -6.79 -15.30 0.68
N ASN A 193 -8.06 -14.89 0.75
CA ASN A 193 -8.89 -14.70 -0.44
C ASN A 193 -8.30 -13.65 -1.39
N GLN A 194 -7.79 -12.53 -0.85
CA GLN A 194 -7.11 -11.51 -1.64
C GLN A 194 -5.86 -12.05 -2.33
N ALA A 195 -5.08 -12.89 -1.64
CA ALA A 195 -3.91 -13.52 -2.25
C ALA A 195 -4.30 -14.50 -3.37
N ALA A 196 -5.30 -15.35 -3.14
CA ALA A 196 -5.78 -16.31 -4.12
C ALA A 196 -6.31 -15.61 -5.39
N VAL A 197 -7.12 -14.57 -5.22
CA VAL A 197 -7.67 -13.78 -6.34
C VAL A 197 -6.56 -13.12 -7.16
N VAL A 198 -5.55 -12.52 -6.52
CA VAL A 198 -4.43 -11.90 -7.26
C VAL A 198 -3.54 -12.95 -7.92
N ALA A 199 -3.34 -14.12 -7.30
CA ALA A 199 -2.59 -15.21 -7.90
C ALA A 199 -3.28 -15.72 -9.17
N ASP A 200 -4.59 -15.92 -9.12
CA ASP A 200 -5.41 -16.31 -10.28
C ASP A 200 -5.37 -15.24 -11.38
N LEU A 201 -5.52 -13.97 -11.00
CA LEU A 201 -5.41 -12.83 -11.92
C LEU A 201 -4.05 -12.77 -12.62
N ILE A 202 -2.96 -13.04 -11.91
CA ILE A 202 -1.61 -13.12 -12.50
C ILE A 202 -1.55 -14.24 -13.54
N MET A 203 -2.03 -15.43 -13.19
CA MET A 203 -1.93 -16.61 -14.04
C MET A 203 -2.76 -16.48 -15.32
N GLN A 204 -3.92 -15.85 -15.24
CA GLN A 204 -4.85 -15.70 -16.36
C GLN A 204 -4.55 -14.46 -17.23
N TYR A 205 -4.23 -13.31 -16.62
CA TYR A 205 -4.25 -12.02 -17.31
C TYR A 205 -2.91 -11.26 -17.31
N LEU A 206 -1.96 -11.59 -16.43
CA LEU A 206 -0.68 -10.88 -16.31
C LEU A 206 0.53 -11.83 -16.51
N PRO A 207 0.73 -12.38 -17.73
CA PRO A 207 1.73 -13.42 -18.01
C PRO A 207 3.18 -13.00 -17.75
N GLU A 208 3.48 -11.71 -17.74
CA GLU A 208 4.76 -11.12 -17.39
C GLU A 208 5.09 -11.20 -15.89
N TYR A 209 4.07 -11.39 -15.04
CA TYR A 209 4.21 -11.53 -13.58
C TYR A 209 4.11 -12.98 -13.09
N ARG A 210 4.33 -13.98 -13.96
CA ARG A 210 4.30 -15.40 -13.56
C ARG A 210 5.25 -15.71 -12.39
N PHE A 211 4.83 -16.63 -11.54
CA PHE A 211 5.60 -17.14 -10.40
C PHE A 211 6.72 -18.09 -10.84
N LYS A 212 7.82 -17.55 -11.36
CA LYS A 212 9.04 -18.33 -11.64
C LYS A 212 9.95 -18.32 -10.42
N PRO A 213 10.57 -19.45 -10.02
CA PRO A 213 11.47 -19.49 -8.86
C PRO A 213 12.64 -18.47 -8.93
N SER A 214 13.14 -18.16 -10.13
CA SER A 214 14.16 -17.12 -10.35
C SER A 214 13.71 -15.73 -9.94
N GLU A 215 12.41 -15.46 -10.09
CA GLU A 215 11.79 -14.16 -9.84
C GLU A 215 11.36 -13.98 -8.37
N LEU A 216 11.25 -15.07 -7.60
CA LEU A 216 10.80 -15.02 -6.20
C LEU A 216 11.97 -14.96 -5.19
N ARG A 217 13.22 -14.83 -5.67
CA ARG A 217 14.43 -14.81 -4.83
C ARG A 217 14.48 -13.68 -3.79
N MET A 218 13.66 -12.65 -3.95
CA MET A 218 13.55 -11.54 -2.98
C MET A 218 12.78 -11.92 -1.70
N PHE A 219 12.13 -13.07 -1.68
CA PHE A 219 11.40 -13.61 -0.52
C PHE A 219 12.23 -14.62 0.25
N PRO A 220 12.04 -14.73 1.58
CA PRO A 220 12.64 -15.82 2.34
C PRO A 220 12.25 -17.17 1.75
N LYS A 221 13.24 -18.06 1.59
CA LYS A 221 13.07 -19.36 0.93
C LYS A 221 11.89 -20.17 1.49
N HIS A 222 11.69 -20.17 2.81
CA HIS A 222 10.59 -20.90 3.45
C HIS A 222 9.20 -20.47 2.97
N VAL A 223 8.99 -19.18 2.68
CA VAL A 223 7.71 -18.65 2.17
C VAL A 223 7.45 -19.13 0.75
N VAL A 224 8.50 -19.15 -0.07
CA VAL A 224 8.42 -19.63 -1.46
C VAL A 224 8.18 -21.14 -1.49
N ASP A 225 8.87 -21.91 -0.64
CA ASP A 225 8.73 -23.35 -0.53
C ASP A 225 7.34 -23.78 -0.01
N GLU A 226 6.72 -22.97 0.84
CA GLU A 226 5.35 -23.19 1.32
C GLU A 226 4.33 -22.90 0.22
N TRP A 227 4.49 -21.79 -0.52
CA TRP A 227 3.66 -21.48 -1.68
C TRP A 227 3.73 -22.55 -2.77
N MET A 228 4.94 -23.04 -3.08
CA MET A 228 5.14 -24.12 -4.06
C MET A 228 4.44 -25.43 -3.65
N ARG A 229 4.22 -25.65 -2.35
CA ARG A 229 3.53 -26.83 -1.81
C ARG A 229 2.01 -26.66 -1.74
N SER A 230 1.52 -25.44 -1.56
CA SER A 230 0.10 -25.14 -1.38
C SER A 230 -0.69 -24.98 -2.68
N ARG A 231 -0.08 -25.27 -3.85
CA ARG A 231 -0.65 -25.11 -5.21
C ARG A 231 -2.18 -25.20 -5.21
N ILE A 232 -2.80 -24.02 -5.26
CA ILE A 232 -4.15 -23.83 -5.77
C ILE A 232 -4.08 -24.06 -7.29
#